data_AF-A0A1I1NSR2-F1
#
_entry.id   AF-A0A1I1NSR2-F1
#
_cell.length_a   1.000
_cell.length_b   1.000
_cell.length_c   1.000
_cell.angle_alpha   90.00
_cell.angle_beta   90.00
_cell.angle_gamma   90.00
#
_symmetry.space_group_name_H-M   'P 1'
#
loop_
_entity.id
_entity.type
_entity.pdbx_description
1 polymer ?
#
loop_
_entity_poly.entity_id
_entity_poly.type
_entity_poly.pdbx_seq_one_letter_code
_entity_poly.pdbx_strand_id
1 'polypeptide(L)'
;MGHFANAEEIGALEKDLEAERPVPNKDPDQTHVVYWHVFRRREDVVAFARSVMLESGEELVAGHCEDDLGPLWWLGVRVDDLSKWGNRSAIHKIDAGDGENPGSSML
;
A
#
# COMPACT_ATOMS: atom_id res chain seq x y z
N MET A 1 7.69 -13.53 -13.14
CA MET A 1 9.00 -12.94 -12.78
C MET A 1 8.66 -11.57 -12.23
N GLY A 2 8.95 -11.32 -10.95
CA GLY A 2 8.63 -10.04 -10.32
C GLY A 2 9.52 -8.91 -10.84
N HIS A 3 9.02 -7.67 -10.78
CA HIS A 3 9.72 -6.46 -11.16
C HIS A 3 9.52 -5.37 -10.09
N PHE A 4 10.45 -4.43 -10.02
CA PHE A 4 10.28 -3.24 -9.21
C PHE A 4 9.66 -2.14 -10.06
N ALA A 5 8.91 -1.26 -9.40
CA ALA A 5 8.32 -0.10 -10.05
C ALA A 5 9.39 0.76 -10.74
N ASN A 6 9.23 0.96 -12.04
CA ASN A 6 10.13 1.78 -12.84
C ASN A 6 9.78 3.27 -12.71
N ALA A 7 10.60 4.15 -13.30
CA ALA A 7 10.42 5.61 -13.15
C ALA A 7 9.05 6.12 -13.67
N GLU A 8 8.49 5.50 -14.69
CA GLU A 8 7.18 5.86 -15.23
C GLU A 8 6.05 5.46 -14.27
N GLU A 9 6.13 4.27 -13.69
CA GLU A 9 5.18 3.78 -12.68
C GLU A 9 5.25 4.63 -11.41
N ILE A 10 6.46 5.00 -10.96
CA ILE A 10 6.64 5.92 -9.83
C ILE A 10 6.07 7.31 -10.15
N GLY A 11 6.26 7.81 -11.38
CA GLY A 11 5.68 9.09 -11.80
C GLY A 11 4.14 9.07 -11.83
N ALA A 12 3.55 7.95 -12.28
CA ALA A 12 2.10 7.74 -12.22
C ALA A 12 1.61 7.67 -10.76
N LEU A 13 2.33 6.94 -9.91
CA LEU A 13 2.04 6.83 -8.48
C LEU A 13 2.08 8.18 -7.77
N GLU A 14 3.06 9.02 -8.07
CA GLU A 14 3.15 10.37 -7.50
C GLU A 14 1.96 11.25 -7.86
N LYS A 15 1.37 11.04 -9.04
CA LYS A 15 0.14 11.71 -9.45
C LYS A 15 -1.08 11.14 -8.70
N ASP A 16 -1.12 9.83 -8.46
CA ASP A 16 -2.17 9.21 -7.63
C ASP A 16 -2.11 9.68 -6.16
N LEU A 17 -0.93 10.03 -5.63
CA LEU A 17 -0.77 10.61 -4.29
C LEU A 17 -1.39 12.01 -4.15
N GLU A 18 -1.72 12.67 -5.26
CA GLU A 18 -2.42 13.96 -5.31
C GLU A 18 -3.93 13.78 -5.49
N ALA A 19 -4.37 12.55 -5.75
CA ALA A 19 -5.79 12.23 -5.88
C ALA A 19 -6.41 11.92 -4.52
N GLU A 20 -7.48 12.63 -4.20
CA GLU A 20 -8.30 12.31 -3.02
C GLU A 20 -8.97 10.95 -3.22
N ARG A 21 -8.55 9.99 -2.41
CA ARG A 21 -9.07 8.63 -2.40
C ARG A 21 -9.13 8.09 -0.98
N PRO A 22 -10.29 7.54 -0.57
CA PRO A 22 -10.41 6.89 0.72
C PRO A 22 -9.44 5.71 0.79
N VAL A 23 -8.97 5.42 2.00
CA VAL A 23 -8.14 4.24 2.27
C VAL A 23 -8.91 2.99 1.84
N PRO A 24 -8.28 2.01 1.18
CA PRO A 24 -8.95 0.79 0.75
C PRO A 24 -9.67 0.10 1.92
N ASN A 25 -10.91 -0.32 1.70
CA ASN A 25 -11.65 -1.13 2.66
C ASN A 25 -11.09 -2.55 2.67
N LYS A 26 -11.29 -3.29 3.77
CA LYS A 26 -10.93 -4.70 3.94
C LYS A 26 -11.57 -5.67 2.95
N ASP A 27 -12.47 -5.19 2.10
CA ASP A 27 -13.18 -5.98 1.09
C ASP A 27 -12.44 -5.86 -0.25
N PRO A 28 -11.54 -6.80 -0.58
CA PRO A 28 -10.76 -6.75 -1.81
C PRO A 28 -11.64 -6.87 -3.05
N ASP A 29 -12.83 -7.47 -2.96
CA ASP A 29 -13.77 -7.62 -4.09
C ASP A 29 -14.26 -6.28 -4.66
N GLN A 30 -14.16 -5.17 -3.92
CA GLN A 30 -14.56 -3.84 -4.39
C GLN A 30 -13.42 -3.00 -4.95
N THR A 31 -12.19 -3.24 -4.50
CA THR A 31 -11.03 -2.37 -4.81
C THR A 31 -9.91 -3.10 -5.55
N HIS A 32 -9.94 -4.43 -5.52
CA HIS A 32 -8.86 -5.35 -5.91
C HIS A 32 -7.52 -5.04 -5.24
N VAL A 33 -7.53 -4.24 -4.18
CA VAL A 33 -6.34 -3.92 -3.40
C VAL A 33 -6.13 -5.01 -2.36
N VAL A 34 -5.03 -5.72 -2.50
CA VAL A 34 -4.70 -6.89 -1.67
C VAL A 34 -3.69 -6.55 -0.58
N TYR A 35 -2.97 -5.46 -0.72
CA TYR A 35 -2.04 -4.95 0.26
C TYR A 35 -2.17 -3.44 0.31
N TRP A 36 -2.14 -2.85 1.49
CA TRP A 36 -1.98 -1.40 1.61
C TRP A 36 -1.26 -1.01 2.91
N HIS A 37 -0.57 0.12 2.84
CA HIS A 37 0.15 0.73 3.94
C HIS A 37 -0.13 2.24 3.94
N VAL A 38 -0.34 2.80 5.14
CA VAL A 38 -0.62 4.22 5.34
C VAL A 38 0.61 4.97 5.83
N PHE A 39 0.77 6.23 5.44
CA PHE A 39 1.94 7.05 5.71
C PHE A 39 1.51 8.49 6.04
N ARG A 40 2.29 9.14 6.90
CA ARG A 40 2.08 10.55 7.26
C ARG A 40 2.85 11.53 6.38
N ARG A 41 3.72 11.03 5.48
CA ARG A 41 4.46 11.85 4.53
C ARG A 41 4.40 11.24 3.14
N ARG A 42 4.18 12.08 2.14
CA ARG A 42 4.19 11.69 0.72
C ARG A 42 5.52 11.06 0.30
N GLU A 43 6.64 11.61 0.78
CA GLU A 43 7.99 11.13 0.42
C GLU A 43 8.25 9.68 0.87
N ASP A 44 7.70 9.29 2.02
CA ASP A 44 7.84 7.93 2.56
C ASP A 44 7.12 6.91 1.68
N VAL A 45 5.98 7.30 1.09
CA VAL A 45 5.25 6.45 0.13
C VAL A 45 6.10 6.15 -1.10
N VAL A 46 6.71 7.18 -1.69
CA VAL A 46 7.53 7.04 -2.89
C VAL A 46 8.79 6.22 -2.61
N ALA A 47 9.41 6.42 -1.45
CA ALA A 47 10.55 5.63 -1.02
C ALA A 47 10.18 4.15 -0.82
N PHE A 48 9.04 3.89 -0.18
CA PHE A 48 8.54 2.53 0.04
C PHE A 48 8.14 1.85 -1.28
N ALA A 49 7.46 2.55 -2.18
CA ALA A 49 7.05 2.06 -3.49
C ALA A 49 8.22 1.50 -4.31
N ARG A 50 9.39 2.13 -4.25
CA ARG A 50 10.61 1.66 -4.93
C ARG A 50 11.14 0.33 -4.39
N SER A 51 10.76 -0.04 -3.17
CA SER A 51 11.14 -1.30 -2.52
C SER A 51 10.11 -2.42 -2.69
N VAL A 52 8.92 -2.11 -3.21
CA VAL A 52 7.87 -3.11 -3.45
C VAL A 52 8.20 -3.88 -4.73
N MET A 53 8.25 -5.21 -4.60
CA MET A 53 8.36 -6.12 -5.74
C MET A 53 6.96 -6.52 -6.19
N LEU A 54 6.65 -6.24 -7.46
CA LEU A 54 5.37 -6.54 -8.10
C LEU A 54 5.50 -7.78 -8.98
N GLU A 55 4.55 -8.69 -8.86
CA GLU A 55 4.38 -9.81 -9.77
C GLU A 55 3.56 -9.42 -11.02
N SER A 56 3.45 -10.37 -11.96
CA SER A 56 2.73 -10.11 -13.21
C SER A 56 1.23 -9.97 -12.93
N GLY A 57 0.64 -8.84 -13.32
CA GLY A 57 -0.76 -8.53 -13.03
C GLY A 57 -0.98 -7.82 -11.68
N GLU A 58 0.11 -7.42 -11.01
CA GLU A 58 0.10 -6.52 -9.87
C GLU A 58 0.52 -5.11 -10.30
N GLU A 59 -0.08 -4.09 -9.69
CA GLU A 59 0.26 -2.69 -9.90
C GLU A 59 0.24 -1.92 -8.58
N LEU A 60 1.05 -0.86 -8.50
CA LEU A 60 0.99 0.07 -7.38
C LEU A 60 -0.14 1.07 -7.59
N VAL A 61 -0.93 1.25 -6.55
CA VAL A 61 -1.96 2.29 -6.48
C VAL A 61 -1.69 3.14 -5.25
N ALA A 62 -2.01 4.43 -5.33
CA ALA A 62 -1.91 5.31 -4.18
C ALA A 62 -3.12 6.23 -4.09
N GLY A 63 -3.18 6.93 -2.97
CA GLY A 63 -4.15 7.98 -2.73
C GLY A 63 -3.78 8.80 -1.50
N HIS A 64 -4.45 9.93 -1.36
CA HIS A 64 -4.46 10.68 -0.11
C HIS A 64 -5.87 10.78 0.47
N CYS A 65 -5.96 10.86 1.79
CA CYS A 65 -7.18 11.17 2.51
C CYS A 65 -6.83 12.09 3.68
N GLU A 66 -7.80 12.85 4.16
CA GLU A 66 -7.68 13.59 5.40
C GLU A 66 -8.39 12.81 6.52
N ASP A 67 -7.75 12.75 7.69
CA ASP A 67 -8.32 12.22 8.93
C ASP A 67 -8.31 13.34 9.99
N ASP A 68 -8.92 13.15 11.16
CA ASP A 68 -8.99 14.17 12.23
C ASP A 68 -7.61 14.69 12.67
N LEU A 69 -6.53 13.93 12.41
CA LEU A 69 -5.14 14.29 12.71
C LEU A 69 -4.39 14.97 11.55
N GLY A 70 -5.05 15.20 10.41
CA GLY A 70 -4.47 15.82 9.22
C GLY A 70 -4.28 14.86 8.04
N PRO A 71 -3.53 15.27 7.01
CA PRO A 71 -3.40 14.51 5.77
C PRO A 71 -2.67 13.19 5.97
N LEU A 72 -3.13 12.19 5.23
CA LEU A 72 -2.64 10.83 5.24
C LEU A 72 -2.53 10.34 3.80
N TRP A 73 -1.41 9.71 3.48
CA TRP A 73 -1.18 9.09 2.19
C TRP A 73 -1.18 7.59 2.37
N TRP A 74 -1.54 6.84 1.33
CA TRP A 74 -1.48 5.39 1.37
C TRP A 74 -0.95 4.84 0.05
N LEU A 75 -0.26 3.73 0.16
CA LEU A 75 0.19 2.91 -0.96
C LEU A 75 -0.54 1.58 -0.89
N GLY A 76 -1.03 1.09 -2.01
CA GLY A 76 -1.58 -0.24 -2.14
C GLY A 76 -1.00 -0.99 -3.32
N VAL A 77 -1.13 -2.31 -3.27
CA VAL A 77 -0.91 -3.21 -4.41
C VAL A 77 -2.27 -3.68 -4.87
N ARG A 78 -2.60 -3.38 -6.12
CA ARG A 78 -3.81 -3.85 -6.79
C ARG A 78 -3.48 -5.02 -7.69
N VAL A 79 -4.35 -6.02 -7.71
CA VAL A 79 -4.25 -7.16 -8.63
C VAL A 79 -5.30 -7.04 -9.73
N ASP A 80 -4.97 -7.44 -10.95
CA ASP A 80 -5.93 -7.52 -12.06
C ASP A 80 -7.02 -8.57 -11.79
N ASP A 81 -6.64 -9.70 -11.19
CA ASP A 81 -7.50 -10.86 -11.01
C ASP A 81 -7.32 -11.49 -9.61
N LEU A 82 -8.28 -11.22 -8.72
CA LEU A 82 -8.33 -11.78 -7.36
C LEU A 82 -8.45 -13.32 -7.35
N SER A 83 -8.97 -13.94 -8.41
CA SER A 83 -9.10 -15.39 -8.51
C SER A 83 -7.76 -16.05 -8.88
N LYS A 84 -6.91 -15.37 -9.64
CA LYS A 84 -5.55 -15.83 -9.99
C LYS A 84 -4.51 -15.53 -8.92
N TRP A 85 -4.71 -14.50 -8.11
CA TRP A 85 -3.78 -14.12 -7.05
C TRP A 85 -3.63 -15.23 -5.98
N GLY A 86 -4.61 -16.12 -5.84
CA GLY A 86 -4.41 -17.46 -5.27
C GLY A 86 -4.16 -17.52 -3.75
N ASN A 87 -3.91 -16.40 -3.07
CA ASN A 87 -3.62 -16.37 -1.65
C ASN A 87 -4.37 -15.24 -0.91
N ARG A 88 -5.70 -15.36 -0.84
CA ARG A 88 -6.59 -14.45 -0.10
C ARG A 88 -6.21 -14.28 1.38
N SER A 89 -5.40 -15.19 1.93
CA SER A 89 -4.88 -15.12 3.29
C SER A 89 -3.64 -14.21 3.45
N ALA A 90 -3.02 -13.80 2.35
CA ALA A 90 -1.87 -12.88 2.34
C ALA A 90 -2.28 -11.42 2.15
N ILE A 91 -3.53 -11.05 2.48
CA ILE A 91 -3.94 -9.64 2.55
C ILE A 91 -3.26 -9.03 3.77
N HIS A 92 -2.02 -8.60 3.60
CA HIS A 92 -1.23 -8.00 4.66
C HIS A 92 -1.64 -6.54 4.81
N LYS A 93 -2.32 -6.24 5.91
CA LYS A 93 -2.48 -4.87 6.40
C LYS A 93 -1.27 -4.57 7.27
N ILE A 94 -0.36 -3.72 6.81
CA ILE A 94 0.61 -3.11 7.74
C ILE A 94 0.04 -1.74 8.10
N ASP A 95 -0.67 -1.73 9.22
CA ASP A 95 -1.07 -0.50 9.90
C ASP A 95 0.22 0.19 10.34
N ALA A 96 0.42 1.46 9.98
CA ALA A 96 1.53 2.26 10.51
C ALA A 96 1.25 2.53 12.00
N GLY A 97 1.49 1.50 12.81
CA GLY A 97 1.14 1.41 14.21
C GLY A 97 1.80 0.25 14.94
N ASP A 98 2.52 -0.65 14.26
CA ASP A 98 3.34 -1.65 14.95
C ASP A 98 4.73 -1.10 15.27
N GLY A 99 4.75 -0.23 16.28
CA GLY A 99 5.92 -0.07 17.12
C GLY A 99 5.95 -1.20 18.15
N GLU A 100 6.23 -2.44 17.74
CA GLU A 100 6.66 -3.47 18.70
C GLU A 100 8.02 -3.04 19.27
N ASN A 101 7.98 -2.43 20.44
CA ASN A 101 9.11 -2.36 21.36
C ASN A 101 9.29 -3.79 21.93
N PRO A 102 10.37 -4.53 21.64
CA PRO A 102 10.69 -5.75 22.36
C PRO A 102 11.23 -5.38 23.75
N GLY A 103 10.33 -4.92 24.62
CA GLY A 103 10.59 -4.45 25.97
C GLY A 103 9.72 -5.14 27.02
N SER A 104 9.27 -6.37 26.79
CA SER A 104 8.74 -7.20 27.88
C SER A 104 9.83 -8.13 28.39
N SER A 105 10.47 -7.66 29.46
CA SER A 105 11.39 -8.39 30.31
C SER A 105 10.89 -9.79 30.64
N MET A 106 11.79 -10.74 30.44
CA MET A 106 11.98 -11.91 31.27
C MET A 106 12.04 -11.47 32.75
N LEU A 107 11.04 -11.84 33.54
CA LEU A 107 11.12 -12.07 35.00
C LEU A 107 9.89 -12.87 35.44
#